data_AF-A0A973M2W0-F1
#
_entry.id   AF-A0A973M2W0-F1
#
_cell.length_a   1.000
_cell.length_b   1.000
_cell.length_c   1.000
_cell.angle_alpha   90.00
_cell.angle_beta   90.00
_cell.angle_gamma   90.00
#
_symmetry.space_group_name_H-M   'P 1'
#
loop_
_entity.id
_entity.type
_entity.pdbx_description
1 polymer ?
#
loop_
_entity_poly.entity_id
_entity_poly.type
_entity_poly.pdbx_seq_one_letter_code
_entity_poly.pdbx_strand_id
1 'polypeptide(L)'
;LVLPTALVGVVGYLALTAVQILGVGDRIAPAASAVVIGFLARIVALRMGAPQLVVAVPAALILLPGLTIFRSMYVATLDATETMAGAGGMLTAMAIILGAAAGIVLGDHLARPFTRHVGAVERRQRTVRR
;
A
#
# COMPACT_ATOMS: atom_id res chain seq x y z
N LEU A 1 -14.09 10.52 -5.58
CA LEU A 1 -12.80 9.81 -5.40
C LEU A 1 -12.28 9.84 -3.97
N VAL A 2 -12.29 10.98 -3.27
CA VAL A 2 -11.70 11.13 -1.91
C VAL A 2 -12.32 10.21 -0.85
N LEU A 3 -13.66 10.13 -0.79
CA LEU A 3 -14.37 9.33 0.21
C LEU A 3 -14.06 7.81 0.12
N PRO A 4 -14.12 7.18 -1.06
CA PRO A 4 -13.74 5.76 -1.18
C PRO A 4 -12.23 5.53 -1.07
N THR A 5 -11.37 6.51 -1.40
CA THR A 5 -9.92 6.39 -1.12
C THR A 5 -9.63 6.37 0.36
N ALA A 6 -10.29 7.25 1.13
CA ALA A 6 -10.18 7.26 2.58
C ALA A 6 -10.61 5.91 3.18
N LEU A 7 -11.69 5.31 2.67
CA LEU A 7 -12.14 4.00 3.11
C LEU A 7 -11.13 2.88 2.83
N VAL A 8 -10.49 2.88 1.65
CA VAL A 8 -9.38 1.95 1.36
C VAL A 8 -8.22 2.15 2.33
N GLY A 9 -7.88 3.40 2.66
CA GLY A 9 -6.88 3.72 3.66
C GLY A 9 -7.22 3.19 5.05
N VAL A 10 -8.46 3.37 5.50
CA VAL A 10 -8.95 2.83 6.79
C VAL A 10 -8.86 1.31 6.82
N VAL A 11 -9.28 0.62 5.76
CA VAL A 11 -9.17 -0.84 5.69
C VAL A 11 -7.69 -1.27 5.69
N GLY A 12 -6.82 -0.54 5.00
CA GLY A 12 -5.38 -0.73 5.05
C GLY A 12 -4.82 -0.62 6.47
N TYR A 13 -5.19 0.43 7.20
CA TYR A 13 -4.80 0.61 8.61
C TYR A 13 -5.25 -0.55 9.51
N LEU A 14 -6.51 -0.98 9.35
CA LEU A 14 -7.04 -2.10 10.12
C LEU A 14 -6.30 -3.40 9.77
N ALA A 15 -5.97 -3.62 8.50
CA ALA A 15 -5.16 -4.76 8.08
C ALA A 15 -3.75 -4.72 8.69
N LEU A 16 -3.12 -3.55 8.73
CA LEU A 16 -1.81 -3.38 9.38
C LEU A 16 -1.90 -3.76 10.86
N THR A 17 -2.88 -3.21 11.56
CA THR A 17 -3.09 -3.45 13.00
C THR A 17 -3.37 -4.93 13.27
N ALA A 18 -4.23 -5.57 12.45
CA ALA A 18 -4.53 -6.99 12.57
C ALA A 18 -3.28 -7.86 12.38
N VAL A 19 -2.44 -7.56 11.39
CA VAL A 19 -1.21 -8.31 11.13
C VAL A 19 -0.19 -8.11 12.27
N GLN A 20 -0.11 -6.91 12.85
CA GLN A 20 0.72 -6.65 14.03
C GLN A 20 0.24 -7.42 15.26
N ILE A 21 -1.07 -7.53 15.49
CA ILE A 21 -1.64 -8.33 16.59
C ILE A 21 -1.31 -9.82 16.44
N LEU A 22 -1.23 -10.31 15.20
CA LEU A 22 -0.83 -11.69 14.90
C LEU A 22 0.67 -11.97 15.15
N GLY A 23 1.46 -10.97 15.56
CA GLY A 23 2.89 -11.13 15.83
C GLY A 23 3.75 -11.28 14.56
N VAL A 24 3.19 -10.96 13.40
CA VAL A 24 3.94 -10.91 12.14
C VAL A 24 4.76 -9.62 12.17
N GLY A 25 6.04 -9.75 12.54
CA GLY A 25 6.89 -8.62 12.94
C GLY A 25 6.86 -7.37 12.03
N ASP A 26 7.30 -6.24 12.59
CA ASP A 26 7.13 -4.88 12.05
C ASP A 26 7.61 -4.65 10.61
N ARG A 27 8.48 -5.53 10.10
CA ARG A 27 9.00 -5.45 8.74
C ARG A 27 8.03 -6.01 7.69
N ILE A 28 7.28 -7.05 8.05
CA ILE A 28 6.40 -7.79 7.14
C ILE A 28 4.96 -7.28 7.22
N ALA A 29 4.54 -6.75 8.37
CA ALA A 29 3.19 -6.23 8.56
C ALA A 29 2.77 -5.17 7.51
N PRO A 30 3.63 -4.19 7.16
CA PRO A 30 3.29 -3.22 6.12
C PRO A 30 3.14 -3.84 4.74
N ALA A 31 3.96 -4.85 4.40
CA ALA A 31 3.89 -5.55 3.13
C ALA A 31 2.58 -6.35 2.99
N ALA A 32 2.15 -7.02 4.06
CA ALA A 32 0.88 -7.75 4.08
C ALA A 32 -0.33 -6.80 3.95
N SER A 33 -0.33 -5.70 4.70
CA SER A 33 -1.39 -4.69 4.60
C SER A 33 -1.42 -4.03 3.21
N ALA A 34 -0.25 -3.78 2.61
CA ALA A 34 -0.11 -3.25 1.26
C ALA A 34 -0.79 -4.14 0.19
N VAL A 35 -0.82 -5.46 0.37
CA VAL A 35 -1.58 -6.38 -0.51
C VAL A 35 -3.07 -6.07 -0.46
N VAL A 36 -3.62 -5.85 0.74
CA VAL A 36 -5.04 -5.50 0.92
C VAL A 36 -5.34 -4.15 0.28
N ILE A 37 -4.47 -3.16 0.49
CA ILE A 37 -4.60 -1.83 -0.13
C ILE A 37 -4.57 -1.94 -1.66
N GLY A 38 -3.60 -2.67 -2.23
CA GLY A 38 -3.48 -2.86 -3.68
C GLY A 38 -4.71 -3.52 -4.30
N PHE A 39 -5.22 -4.55 -3.62
CA PHE A 39 -6.42 -5.28 -4.04
C PHE A 39 -7.67 -4.39 -4.05
N LEU A 40 -7.92 -3.68 -2.94
CA LEU A 40 -9.08 -2.79 -2.83
C LEU A 40 -8.96 -1.57 -3.73
N ALA A 41 -7.75 -1.03 -3.89
CA ALA A 41 -7.49 0.11 -4.78
C ALA A 41 -7.87 -0.23 -6.22
N ARG A 42 -7.56 -1.44 -6.71
CA ARG A 42 -7.99 -1.90 -8.04
C ARG A 42 -9.50 -1.85 -8.18
N ILE A 43 -10.21 -2.48 -7.24
CA ILE A 43 -11.67 -2.63 -7.31
C ILE A 43 -12.35 -1.26 -7.27
N VAL A 44 -11.92 -0.40 -6.36
CA VAL A 44 -12.46 0.96 -6.18
C VAL A 44 -12.14 1.86 -7.37
N ALA A 45 -10.90 1.79 -7.89
CA ALA A 45 -10.50 2.61 -9.04
C ALA A 45 -11.31 2.27 -10.30
N LEU A 46 -11.54 0.97 -10.56
CA LEU A 46 -12.35 0.53 -11.68
C LEU A 46 -13.83 0.91 -11.54
N ARG A 47 -14.39 0.82 -10.33
CA ARG A 47 -15.76 1.29 -10.05
C ARG A 47 -15.94 2.80 -10.32
N MET A 48 -14.87 3.57 -10.29
CA MET A 48 -14.88 5.01 -10.55
C MET A 48 -14.28 5.42 -11.90
N GLY A 49 -13.92 4.46 -12.77
CA GLY A 49 -13.31 4.76 -14.08
C GLY A 49 -11.95 5.46 -14.00
N ALA A 50 -11.23 5.31 -12.87
CA ALA A 50 -9.97 6.00 -12.60
C ALA A 50 -8.76 5.04 -12.63
N PRO A 51 -7.54 5.54 -12.85
CA PRO A 51 -6.32 4.75 -12.68
C PRO A 51 -6.13 4.30 -11.22
N GLN A 52 -5.63 3.08 -11.01
CA GLN A 52 -5.37 2.53 -9.67
C GLN A 52 -4.47 3.42 -8.82
N LEU A 53 -3.48 4.07 -9.43
CA LEU A 53 -2.51 4.93 -8.74
C LEU A 53 -3.17 6.07 -7.96
N VAL A 54 -4.31 6.58 -8.43
CA VAL A 54 -5.07 7.64 -7.75
C VAL A 54 -5.64 7.17 -6.41
N VAL A 55 -5.83 5.86 -6.25
CA VAL A 55 -6.36 5.25 -5.03
C VAL A 55 -5.26 4.66 -4.16
N ALA A 56 -4.34 3.91 -4.76
CA ALA A 56 -3.32 3.15 -4.04
C ALA A 56 -2.29 4.06 -3.36
N VAL A 57 -1.80 5.11 -4.05
CA VAL A 57 -0.75 5.99 -3.52
C VAL A 57 -1.19 6.72 -2.25
N PRO A 58 -2.33 7.45 -2.22
CA PRO A 58 -2.76 8.12 -0.99
C PRO A 58 -3.12 7.16 0.14
N ALA A 59 -3.68 5.98 -0.17
CA ALA A 59 -4.00 4.97 0.85
C ALA A 59 -2.73 4.35 1.46
N ALA A 60 -1.68 4.13 0.67
CA ALA A 60 -0.42 3.54 1.13
C ALA A 60 0.37 4.44 2.09
N LEU A 61 0.08 5.75 2.14
CA LEU A 61 0.73 6.69 3.06
C LEU A 61 0.55 6.30 4.54
N ILE A 62 -0.53 5.59 4.86
CA ILE A 62 -0.85 5.13 6.22
C ILE A 62 0.12 4.06 6.74
N LEU A 63 0.84 3.36 5.85
CA LEU A 63 1.75 2.27 6.24
C LEU A 63 3.01 2.72 7.00
N LEU A 64 3.12 4.02 7.31
CA LEU A 64 4.23 4.67 8.04
C LEU A 64 5.66 4.52 7.47
N PRO A 65 5.91 4.19 6.18
CA PRO A 65 7.28 4.01 5.70
C PRO A 65 8.14 5.27 5.84
N GLY A 66 7.54 6.44 5.63
CA GLY A 66 8.19 7.74 5.79
C GLY A 66 8.57 8.07 7.22
N LEU A 67 7.75 7.67 8.20
CA LEU A 67 8.07 7.86 9.62
C LEU A 67 9.25 6.97 10.04
N THR A 68 9.28 5.71 9.58
CA THR A 68 10.37 4.78 9.89
C THR A 68 11.72 5.24 9.37
N ILE A 69 11.78 5.75 8.14
CA ILE A 69 13.06 6.21 7.58
C ILE A 69 13.56 7.48 8.27
N PHE A 70 12.64 8.43 8.53
CA PHE A 70 12.96 9.68 9.22
C PHE A 70 13.48 9.42 10.63
N ARG A 71 12.79 8.55 11.38
CA ARG A 71 13.23 8.12 12.71
C ARG A 71 14.61 7.47 12.69
N SER A 72 14.88 6.63 11.70
CA SER A 72 16.15 5.92 11.60
C SER A 72 17.31 6.86 11.25
N MET A 73 17.07 7.82 10.35
CA MET A 73 18.02 8.89 10.02
C MET A 73 18.33 9.76 11.24
N TYR A 74 17.30 10.12 12.01
CA TYR A 74 17.44 10.91 13.23
C TYR A 74 18.34 10.20 14.25
N VAL A 75 18.08 8.92 14.53
CA VAL A 75 18.93 8.10 15.41
C VAL A 75 20.38 8.04 14.92
N ALA A 76 20.59 7.90 13.60
CA ALA A 76 21.94 7.82 13.05
C ALA A 76 22.76 9.11 13.22
N THR A 77 22.09 10.26 13.31
CA THR A 77 22.71 11.59 13.22
C THR A 77 22.94 12.23 14.58
N LEU A 78 22.06 11.99 15.56
CA LEU A 78 22.17 12.64 16.88
C LEU A 78 23.14 11.95 17.83
N ASP A 79 23.22 10.62 17.81
CA ASP A 79 24.13 9.86 18.66
C ASP A 79 25.20 9.17 17.81
N ALA A 80 26.45 9.61 17.94
CA ALA A 80 27.58 9.03 17.22
C ALA A 80 27.83 7.55 17.59
N THR A 81 27.37 7.12 18.77
CA THR A 81 27.40 5.71 19.19
C THR A 81 26.29 4.86 18.55
N GLU A 82 25.20 5.49 18.10
CA GLU A 82 24.02 4.84 17.53
C GLU A 82 23.98 4.91 15.99
N THR A 83 25.02 5.43 15.36
CA THR A 83 25.11 5.53 13.88
C THR A 83 24.87 4.18 13.19
N MET A 84 25.42 3.09 13.74
CA MET A 84 25.18 1.73 13.20
C MET A 84 23.73 1.27 13.35
N ALA A 85 23.10 1.56 14.48
CA ALA A 85 21.69 1.22 14.72
C ALA A 85 20.77 2.01 13.78
N GLY A 86 21.04 3.30 13.59
CA GLY A 86 20.34 4.15 12.64
C GLY A 86 20.48 3.66 11.20
N ALA A 87 21.67 3.27 10.76
CA ALA A 87 21.89 2.66 9.44
C ALA A 87 21.10 1.34 9.26
N GLY A 88 21.07 0.49 10.28
CA GLY A 88 20.24 -0.73 10.30
C GLY A 88 18.73 -0.44 10.24
N GLY A 89 18.30 0.64 10.90
CA GLY A 89 16.92 1.14 10.81
C GLY A 89 16.56 1.62 9.40
N MET A 90 17.47 2.33 8.73
CA MET A 90 17.27 2.79 7.34
C MET A 90 17.17 1.61 6.37
N LEU A 91 18.00 0.57 6.53
CA LEU A 91 17.88 -0.67 5.76
C LEU A 91 16.52 -1.35 5.99
N THR A 92 16.05 -1.35 7.23
CA THR A 92 14.72 -1.87 7.58
C THR A 92 13.60 -1.06 6.92
N ALA A 93 13.70 0.27 6.92
CA ALA A 93 12.74 1.15 6.25
C ALA A 93 12.73 0.92 4.72
N MET A 94 13.89 0.71 4.10
CA MET A 94 13.99 0.33 2.70
C MET A 94 13.28 -1.00 2.42
N ALA A 95 13.49 -2.01 3.27
CA ALA A 95 12.80 -3.30 3.15
C ALA A 95 11.28 -3.14 3.27
N ILE A 96 10.80 -2.30 4.19
CA ILE A 96 9.37 -1.98 4.34
C ILE A 96 8.82 -1.30 3.08
N ILE A 97 9.52 -0.31 2.52
CA ILE A 97 9.11 0.39 1.30
C ILE A 97 9.03 -0.56 0.11
N LEU A 98 10.06 -1.39 -0.10
CA LEU A 98 10.09 -2.38 -1.17
C LEU A 98 9.01 -3.45 -0.99
N GLY A 99 8.83 -3.94 0.23
CA GLY A 99 7.79 -4.91 0.58
C GLY A 99 6.40 -4.34 0.37
N ALA A 100 6.15 -3.09 0.75
CA ALA A 100 4.88 -2.41 0.50
C ALA A 100 4.63 -2.21 -1.00
N ALA A 101 5.63 -1.78 -1.77
CA ALA A 101 5.52 -1.65 -3.22
C ALA A 101 5.18 -2.98 -3.89
N ALA A 102 5.90 -4.05 -3.54
CA ALA A 102 5.62 -5.41 -4.01
C ALA A 102 4.24 -5.89 -3.58
N GLY A 103 3.84 -5.60 -2.34
CA GLY A 103 2.51 -5.92 -1.80
C GLY A 103 1.39 -5.28 -2.60
N ILE A 104 1.48 -3.97 -2.90
CA ILE A 104 0.49 -3.26 -3.72
C ILE A 104 0.36 -3.89 -5.11
N VAL A 105 1.49 -4.23 -5.75
CA VAL A 105 1.50 -4.87 -7.07
C VAL A 105 0.89 -6.27 -7.00
N LEU A 106 1.23 -7.05 -5.99
CA LEU A 106 0.64 -8.37 -5.77
C LEU A 106 -0.88 -8.27 -5.55
N GLY A 107 -1.33 -7.31 -4.74
CA GLY A 107 -2.74 -7.02 -4.52
C GLY A 107 -3.48 -6.63 -5.79
N ASP A 108 -2.89 -5.77 -6.64
CA ASP A 108 -3.42 -5.45 -7.97
C ASP A 108 -3.62 -6.71 -8.81
N HIS A 109 -2.59 -7.56 -8.85
CA HIS A 109 -2.62 -8.82 -9.60
C HIS A 109 -3.70 -9.77 -9.09
N LEU A 110 -3.87 -9.91 -7.77
CA LEU A 110 -4.92 -10.72 -7.15
C LEU A 110 -6.33 -10.19 -7.44
N ALA A 111 -6.48 -8.88 -7.63
CA ALA A 111 -7.77 -8.26 -7.97
C ALA A 111 -8.16 -8.41 -9.44
N ARG A 112 -7.23 -8.78 -10.34
CA ARG A 112 -7.49 -8.95 -11.78
C ARG A 112 -8.63 -9.92 -12.11
N PRO A 113 -8.69 -11.15 -11.57
CA PRO A 113 -9.79 -12.07 -11.87
C PRO A 113 -11.16 -11.51 -11.48
N PHE A 114 -11.26 -10.84 -10.33
CA PHE A 114 -12.50 -10.21 -9.86
C PHE A 114 -12.95 -9.02 -10.71
N THR A 115 -12.01 -8.38 -11.41
CA THR A 115 -12.25 -7.14 -12.15
C THR A 115 -12.36 -7.31 -13.66
N ARG A 116 -12.06 -8.50 -14.19
CA ARG A 116 -12.18 -8.85 -15.62
C ARG A 116 -13.58 -8.59 -16.19
N HIS A 117 -14.63 -8.86 -15.42
CA HIS A 117 -16.02 -8.72 -15.87
C HIS A 117 -16.48 -7.25 -15.96
N VAL A 118 -15.96 -6.39 -15.08
CA VAL A 118 -16.36 -4.96 -15.03
C VAL A 118 -15.73 -4.17 -16.18
N GLY A 119 -14.47 -4.45 -16.53
CA GLY A 119 -13.80 -3.78 -17.66
C GLY A 119 -14.33 -4.20 -19.04
N ALA A 120 -14.93 -5.39 -19.16
CA ALA A 120 -15.54 -5.87 -20.40
C ALA A 120 -16.84 -5.11 -20.75
N VAL A 121 -17.61 -4.71 -19.74
CA VAL A 121 -18.85 -3.93 -19.91
C VAL A 121 -18.55 -2.53 -20.43
N GLU A 122 -17.49 -1.89 -19.94
CA GLU A 122 -17.10 -0.53 -20.33
C GLU A 122 -16.52 -0.47 -21.75
N ARG A 123 -15.76 -1.49 -22.18
CA ARG A 123 -15.33 -1.62 -23.58
C ARG A 123 -16.53 -1.80 -24.52
N ARG A 124 -17.52 -2.61 -24.14
CA ARG A 124 -18.70 -2.87 -24.97
C ARG A 124 -19.58 -1.63 -25.15
N GLN A 125 -19.68 -0.76 -24.14
CA GLN A 125 -20.44 0.50 -24.25
C GLN A 125 -19.72 1.57 -25.08
N ARG A 126 -18.39 1.64 -25.08
CA ARG A 126 -17.64 2.59 -25.93
C ARG A 126 -17.74 2.26 -27.42
N THR A 127 -17.86 0.98 -27.80
CA THR A 127 -17.99 0.59 -29.21
C THR A 127 -19.39 0.82 -29.77
N VAL A 128 -20.44 0.82 -28.93
CA VAL A 128 -21.84 1.01 -29.36
C VAL A 128 -22.20 2.49 -29.56
N ARG A 129 -21.34 3.42 -29.10
CA ARG A 129 -21.55 4.88 -29.19
C ARG A 129 -20.74 5.56 -30.30
N ARG A 130 -20.10 4.80 -31.18
CA ARG A 130 -19.48 5.29 -32.43
C ARG A 130 -20.29 4.81 -33.61
#